data_AF-A0A645JIW5-F1
#
_entry.id   AF-A0A645JIW5-F1
#
_cell.length_a   1.000
_cell.length_b   1.000
_cell.length_c   1.000
_cell.angle_alpha   90.00
_cell.angle_beta   90.00
_cell.angle_gamma   90.00
#
_symmetry.space_group_name_H-M   'P 1'
#
loop_
_entity.id
_entity.type
_entity.pdbx_description
1 polymer ?
#
loop_
_entity_poly.entity_id
_entity_poly.type
_entity_poly.pdbx_seq_one_letter_code
_entity_poly.pdbx_strand_id
1 'polypeptide(L)'
;MSSYTITIMTWKPGGLIPKVINVRNTLVYMENILGGEISIIEKNAPIKGTMIMGGPDGKNGVMAIVRNVRGHWAGLTKEEQKQVMVWFLRNPGKEPV
;
A
#
# COMPACT_ATOMS: atom_id res chain seq x y z
N MET A 1 15.41 -13.28 6.70
CA MET A 1 15.05 -12.23 5.72
C MET A 1 15.44 -10.89 6.32
N SER A 2 16.24 -10.08 5.62
CA SER A 2 16.57 -8.74 6.10
C SER A 2 15.34 -7.85 6.06
N SER A 3 15.00 -7.23 7.18
CA SER A 3 13.92 -6.27 7.25
C SER A 3 14.30 -5.00 6.49
N TYR A 4 13.52 -4.64 5.48
CA TYR A 4 13.61 -3.34 4.81
C TYR A 4 12.38 -2.51 5.15
N THR A 5 12.45 -1.19 5.03
CA THR A 5 11.28 -0.34 5.26
C THR A 5 10.38 -0.37 4.02
N ILE A 6 9.07 -0.26 4.21
CA ILE A 6 8.05 -0.20 3.16
C ILE A 6 7.15 0.99 3.42
N THR A 7 6.50 1.49 2.37
CA THR A 7 5.45 2.48 2.50
C THR A 7 4.10 1.76 2.51
N ILE A 8 3.20 2.16 3.39
CA ILE A 8 1.82 1.69 3.39
C ILE A 8 0.91 2.90 3.27
N MET A 9 -0.06 2.82 2.37
CA MET A 9 -1.13 3.78 2.19
C MET A 9 -2.43 3.17 2.70
N THR A 10 -2.96 3.73 3.78
CA THR A 10 -4.14 3.19 4.45
C THR A 10 -5.31 4.16 4.34
N TRP A 11 -6.50 3.68 4.04
CA TRP A 11 -7.75 4.42 4.12
C TRP A 11 -8.72 3.69 5.04
N LYS A 12 -9.24 4.43 6.03
CA LYS A 12 -10.29 3.95 6.92
C LYS A 12 -11.64 4.44 6.40
N PRO A 13 -12.69 3.62 6.42
CA PRO A 13 -14.06 4.08 6.16
C PRO A 13 -14.38 5.32 7.00
N GLY A 14 -14.87 6.39 6.35
CA GLY A 14 -15.16 7.68 6.99
C GLY A 14 -13.99 8.67 7.07
N GLY A 15 -12.77 8.27 6.69
CA GLY A 15 -11.63 9.19 6.56
C GLY A 15 -11.63 9.92 5.22
N LEU A 16 -11.38 11.24 5.23
CA LEU A 16 -11.30 12.04 3.99
C LEU A 16 -9.97 11.91 3.25
N ILE A 17 -8.89 11.48 3.92
CA ILE A 17 -7.53 11.50 3.37
C ILE A 17 -6.81 10.17 3.67
N PRO A 18 -6.22 9.49 2.66
CA PRO A 18 -5.37 8.33 2.88
C PRO A 18 -4.13 8.68 3.71
N LYS A 19 -3.78 7.84 4.67
CA LYS A 19 -2.58 8.00 5.49
C LYS A 19 -1.42 7.24 4.85
N VAL A 20 -0.30 7.92 4.62
CA VAL A 20 0.94 7.32 4.14
C VAL A 20 1.89 7.14 5.33
N ILE A 21 2.33 5.90 5.57
CA ILE A 21 3.23 5.56 6.68
C ILE A 21 4.40 4.72 6.17
N ASN A 22 5.59 4.96 6.70
CA ASN A 22 6.74 4.09 6.45
C ASN A 22 6.90 3.14 7.65
N VAL A 23 6.93 1.84 7.39
CA VAL A 23 7.04 0.82 8.44
C VAL A 23 8.06 -0.25 8.06
N ARG A 24 8.57 -0.97 9.06
CA ARG A 24 9.45 -2.11 8.83
C ARG A 24 8.66 -3.23 8.15
N ASN A 25 9.17 -3.76 7.04
CA ASN A 25 8.53 -4.84 6.30
C ASN A 25 8.65 -6.16 7.07
N THR A 26 7.68 -6.39 7.93
CA THR A 26 7.42 -7.71 8.48
C THR A 26 5.98 -8.05 8.19
N LEU A 27 5.73 -9.30 7.82
CA LEU A 27 4.38 -9.81 7.57
C LEU A 27 3.42 -9.43 8.71
N VAL A 28 3.83 -9.64 9.96
CA VAL A 28 3.06 -9.31 11.17
C VAL A 28 2.66 -7.83 11.25
N TYR A 29 3.57 -6.90 10.99
CA TYR A 29 3.23 -5.46 10.98
C TYR A 29 2.25 -5.12 9.84
N MET A 30 2.40 -5.74 8.68
CA MET A 30 1.50 -5.52 7.55
C MET A 30 0.10 -6.05 7.87
N GLU A 31 -0.01 -7.28 8.38
CA GLU A 31 -1.27 -7.91 8.79
C GLU A 31 -1.97 -7.06 9.88
N ASN A 32 -1.22 -6.57 10.87
CA ASN A 32 -1.78 -5.68 11.91
C ASN A 32 -2.35 -4.37 11.35
N ILE A 33 -1.73 -3.82 10.30
CA ILE A 33 -2.20 -2.58 9.66
C ILE A 33 -3.38 -2.85 8.72
N LEU A 34 -3.35 -3.99 8.03
CA LEU A 34 -4.33 -4.42 7.02
C LEU A 34 -5.53 -5.15 7.64
N GLY A 35 -5.49 -5.47 8.94
CA GLY A 35 -6.60 -6.06 9.68
C GLY A 35 -6.71 -7.58 9.57
N GLY A 36 -5.62 -8.28 9.24
CA GLY A 36 -5.58 -9.74 9.13
C GLY A 36 -4.73 -10.22 7.96
N GLU A 37 -5.03 -11.41 7.45
CA GLU A 37 -4.28 -12.05 6.37
C GLU A 37 -4.26 -11.18 5.11
N ILE A 38 -3.06 -10.97 4.56
CA ILE A 38 -2.84 -10.07 3.44
C ILE A 38 -2.68 -10.85 2.14
N SER A 39 -3.19 -10.31 1.05
CA SER A 39 -3.04 -10.89 -0.29
C SER A 39 -2.53 -9.85 -1.26
N ILE A 40 -1.79 -10.30 -2.28
CA ILE A 40 -1.29 -9.41 -3.33
C ILE A 40 -2.41 -9.22 -4.35
N ILE A 41 -2.85 -7.97 -4.51
CA ILE A 41 -3.87 -7.60 -5.50
C ILE A 41 -3.20 -7.37 -6.85
N GLU A 42 -2.11 -6.59 -6.89
CA GLU A 42 -1.44 -6.24 -8.15
C GLU A 42 0.06 -5.96 -7.93
N LYS A 43 0.89 -6.31 -8.90
CA LYS A 43 2.33 -6.02 -8.90
C LYS A 43 2.66 -5.05 -10.02
N ASN A 44 3.62 -4.17 -9.79
CA ASN A 44 4.08 -3.13 -10.72
C ASN A 44 2.97 -2.15 -11.16
N ALA A 45 1.96 -1.95 -10.32
CA ALA A 45 0.86 -1.03 -10.56
C ALA A 45 0.71 -0.01 -9.42
N PRO A 46 0.40 1.25 -9.73
CA PRO A 46 0.35 1.85 -11.07
C PRO A 46 1.74 2.11 -11.70
N ILE A 47 2.84 1.87 -10.97
CA ILE A 47 4.20 2.14 -11.44
C ILE A 47 5.11 0.93 -11.23
N LYS A 48 6.16 0.80 -12.04
CA LYS A 48 7.13 -0.29 -11.88
C LYS A 48 7.77 -0.27 -10.49
N GLY A 49 7.86 -1.45 -9.87
CA GLY A 49 8.47 -1.65 -8.57
C GLY A 49 7.57 -1.38 -7.38
N THR A 50 6.27 -1.09 -7.56
CA THR A 50 5.28 -1.14 -6.48
C THR A 50 4.61 -2.50 -6.41
N MET A 51 4.08 -2.85 -5.25
CA MET A 51 3.20 -4.00 -5.06
C MET A 51 2.03 -3.50 -4.24
N ILE A 52 0.82 -3.85 -4.64
CA ILE A 52 -0.43 -3.53 -3.97
C ILE A 52 -0.89 -4.78 -3.23
N MET A 53 -1.09 -4.65 -1.92
CA MET A 53 -1.62 -5.72 -1.08
C MET A 53 -2.88 -5.27 -0.37
N GLY A 54 -3.89 -6.13 -0.32
CA GLY A 54 -5.15 -5.92 0.40
C GLY A 54 -5.24 -6.79 1.65
N GLY A 55 -6.00 -6.33 2.63
CA GLY A 55 -6.41 -7.13 3.78
C GLY A 55 -7.63 -8.02 3.47
N PRO A 56 -8.04 -8.87 4.42
CA PRO A 56 -9.00 -9.96 4.19
C PRO A 56 -10.40 -9.46 3.84
N ASP A 57 -10.76 -8.23 4.21
CA ASP A 57 -12.12 -7.74 3.99
C ASP A 57 -12.32 -7.04 2.65
N GLY A 58 -11.26 -6.60 1.95
CA GLY A 58 -11.34 -5.70 0.79
C GLY A 58 -11.94 -4.32 1.10
N LYS A 59 -12.97 -4.25 1.95
CA LYS A 59 -13.75 -3.10 2.41
C LYS A 59 -12.92 -2.09 3.22
N ASN A 60 -11.85 -2.56 3.87
CA ASN A 60 -10.88 -1.70 4.52
C ASN A 60 -9.85 -1.32 3.45
N GLY A 61 -9.97 -0.13 2.87
CA GLY A 61 -9.11 0.33 1.76
C GLY A 61 -7.66 0.53 2.20
N VAL A 62 -6.94 -0.55 2.47
CA VAL A 62 -5.59 -0.50 2.99
C VAL A 62 -4.70 -1.16 1.95
N MET A 63 -3.74 -0.39 1.43
CA MET A 63 -2.78 -0.76 0.41
C MET A 63 -1.37 -0.68 0.99
N ALA A 64 -0.66 -1.80 1.08
CA ALA A 64 0.79 -1.72 1.24
C ALA A 64 1.45 -1.45 -0.13
N ILE A 65 2.48 -0.60 -0.17
CA ILE A 65 3.30 -0.27 -1.34
C ILE A 65 4.76 -0.64 -1.04
N VAL A 66 5.19 -1.77 -1.59
CA VAL A 66 6.59 -2.21 -1.42
C VAL A 66 7.43 -1.66 -2.56
N ARG A 67 8.15 -0.55 -2.34
CA ARG A 67 9.18 -0.05 -3.27
C ARG A 67 10.56 -0.19 -2.63
N ASN A 68 11.42 -0.99 -3.25
CA ASN A 68 12.87 -1.04 -2.97
C ASN A 68 13.59 0.15 -3.61
N VAL A 69 13.09 1.37 -3.38
CA VAL A 69 13.67 2.61 -3.91
C VAL A 69 14.27 3.36 -2.74
N ARG A 70 15.49 3.88 -2.90
CA ARG A 70 16.10 4.79 -1.91
C ARG A 70 15.08 5.88 -1.55
N GLY A 71 14.59 5.86 -0.32
CA GLY A 71 13.64 6.87 0.19
C GLY A 71 12.16 6.49 0.20
N HIS A 72 11.75 5.29 -0.26
CA HIS A 72 10.35 4.83 -0.20
C HIS A 72 9.37 5.81 -0.88
N TRP A 73 8.23 6.18 -0.25
CA TRP A 73 7.32 7.24 -0.72
C TRP A 73 8.03 8.54 -1.09
N ALA A 74 9.00 8.98 -0.28
CA ALA A 74 9.75 10.20 -0.54
C ALA A 74 10.74 10.06 -1.72
N GLY A 75 11.07 8.82 -2.10
CA GLY A 75 11.85 8.52 -3.30
C GLY A 75 11.02 8.54 -4.59
N LEU A 76 9.70 8.68 -4.50
CA LEU A 76 8.82 8.85 -5.66
C LEU A 76 8.85 10.30 -6.14
N THR A 77 8.81 10.50 -7.45
CA THR A 77 8.50 11.83 -8.03
C THR A 77 7.07 12.25 -7.68
N LYS A 78 6.76 13.55 -7.75
CA LYS A 78 5.40 14.06 -7.50
C LYS A 78 4.36 13.42 -8.42
N GLU A 79 4.73 13.12 -9.66
CA GLU A 79 3.83 12.48 -10.62
C GLU A 79 3.58 11.00 -10.26
N GLU A 80 4.62 10.26 -9.86
CA GLU A 80 4.45 8.89 -9.36
C GLU A 80 3.59 8.84 -8.09
N GLN A 81 3.81 9.75 -7.13
CA GLN A 81 2.97 9.87 -5.94
C GLN A 81 1.50 10.13 -6.33
N LYS A 82 1.27 11.04 -7.28
CA LYS A 82 -0.07 11.35 -7.80
C LYS A 82 -0.72 10.14 -8.47
N GLN A 83 0.02 9.39 -9.29
CA GLN A 83 -0.50 8.18 -9.92
C GLN A 83 -0.91 7.12 -8.90
N VAL A 84 -0.09 6.91 -7.86
CA VAL A 84 -0.40 5.98 -6.77
C VAL A 84 -1.64 6.44 -5.99
N MET A 85 -1.72 7.72 -5.63
CA MET A 85 -2.90 8.29 -4.96
C MET A 85 -4.18 8.15 -5.80
N VAL A 86 -4.11 8.48 -7.10
CA VAL A 86 -5.27 8.39 -8.00
C VAL A 86 -5.71 6.95 -8.19
N TRP A 87 -4.78 6.02 -8.39
CA TRP A 87 -5.11 4.59 -8.49
C TRP A 87 -5.80 4.13 -7.21
N PHE A 88 -5.24 4.48 -6.04
CA PHE A 88 -5.77 4.09 -4.75
C PHE A 88 -7.19 4.60 -4.51
N LEU A 89 -7.44 5.88 -4.83
CA LEU A 89 -8.78 6.48 -4.72
C LEU A 89 -9.80 5.92 -5.71
N ARG A 90 -9.35 5.43 -6.88
CA ARG A 90 -10.21 4.81 -7.89
C ARG A 90 -10.52 3.34 -7.65
N ASN A 91 -9.72 2.67 -6.82
CA ASN A 91 -9.87 1.25 -6.52
C ASN A 91 -9.99 1.02 -5.01
N PRO A 92 -10.91 1.70 -4.29
CA PRO A 92 -11.10 1.47 -2.87
C PRO A 92 -11.62 0.04 -2.69
N GLY A 93 -10.75 -0.83 -2.19
CA GLY A 93 -11.16 -2.18 -1.83
C GLY A 93 -11.41 -3.13 -3.01
N LYS A 94 -10.61 -3.02 -4.08
CA LYS A 94 -10.55 -4.09 -5.07
C LYS A 94 -10.30 -5.42 -4.36
N GLU A 95 -11.20 -6.37 -4.58
CA GLU A 95 -11.00 -7.75 -4.13
C GLU A 95 -9.77 -8.32 -4.84
N PRO A 96 -8.98 -9.18 -4.16
CA PRO A 96 -7.92 -9.94 -4.82
C PRO A 96 -8.54 -10.76 -5.95
N VAL A 97 -7.94 -10.72 -7.15
CA VAL A 97 -8.35 -11.54 -8.30
C VAL A 97 -7.79 -12.94 -8.15
#